data_AF-A0A925X8Q1-F1
#
_entry.id   AF-A0A925X8Q1-F1
#
_cell.length_a   1.000
_cell.length_b   1.000
_cell.length_c   1.000
_cell.angle_alpha   90.00
_cell.angle_beta   90.00
_cell.angle_gamma   90.00
#
_symmetry.space_group_name_H-M   'P 1'
#
loop_
_entity.id
_entity.type
_entity.pdbx_description
1 polymer ?
#
loop_
_entity_poly.entity_id
_entity_poly.type
_entity_poly.pdbx_seq_one_letter_code
_entity_poly.pdbx_strand_id
1 'polypeptide(L)'
;IGLLGAGTFVQAAGTNTATTVFSVGENVGSIGTYTIGGTAALSSPELDVGFEGQGVFFQNGGTVTSPNINLAARNGSTGTYVMTGGSVVATGPVNQPGDIIVAIDNGTNASFTQIAGSVTSSGDMSLGYNAGSRGSYTFDGGTINANRVQVAGNPLTAGGFGTFTQNGGVLNASGTVKVWGINRGVYRFNGGQFTANALDITGGRYIVGAASGGVPRVNSLSIGGNGRFDLNDNKLIIDYTGASPIGAVATPNTITNYIATGRNGGVGGTWTGPGLTSSTANGNLFAVGVAEASQAFGISGAGTATFGGQTVDATSVLVKFTYYGDTDLNGIVDFDDYSHTDQGFNNNWQGWFNGDFDYNGIVDFDDYSLIDFAYNTQTVTLGRAVAYLDGSDRSGQGMNADALKRVQEHYQQFGESYANAFLAAVPEPTSLSVLGLAMVGMSRRRRR
;
A
#
# COMPACT_ATOMS: atom_id res chain seq x y z
N ILE A 1 -2.03 27.79 27.51
CA ILE A 1 -2.99 28.71 26.84
C ILE A 1 -4.39 28.17 27.05
N GLY A 2 -5.30 28.95 27.65
CA GLY A 2 -6.64 28.47 28.03
C GLY A 2 -6.58 27.42 29.15
N LEU A 3 -6.15 27.82 30.36
CA LEU A 3 -5.96 26.88 31.48
C LEU A 3 -7.29 26.38 32.06
N LEU A 4 -8.23 27.29 32.36
CA LEU A 4 -9.55 26.98 32.96
C LEU A 4 -10.72 27.56 32.14
N GLY A 5 -10.45 28.01 30.92
CA GLY A 5 -11.42 28.70 30.07
C GLY A 5 -10.88 28.87 28.65
N ALA A 6 -11.37 29.88 27.93
CA ALA A 6 -10.91 30.17 26.58
C ALA A 6 -9.62 31.00 26.58
N GLY A 7 -8.67 30.69 25.70
CA GLY A 7 -7.48 31.50 25.48
C GLY A 7 -6.95 31.37 24.06
N THR A 8 -6.49 32.49 23.49
CA THR A 8 -5.87 32.53 22.17
C THR A 8 -4.53 33.25 22.25
N PHE A 9 -3.52 32.73 21.55
CA PHE A 9 -2.21 33.37 21.42
C PHE A 9 -1.71 33.28 19.98
N VAL A 10 -1.16 34.38 19.46
CA VAL A 10 -0.60 34.47 18.11
C VAL A 10 0.87 34.89 18.20
N GLN A 11 1.76 34.02 17.72
CA GLN A 11 3.19 34.24 17.63
C GLN A 11 3.61 34.49 16.17
N ALA A 12 3.74 35.75 15.79
CA ALA A 12 4.14 36.13 14.43
C ALA A 12 5.68 36.15 14.24
N ALA A 13 6.44 36.30 15.31
CA ALA A 13 7.91 36.31 15.33
C ALA A 13 8.43 36.04 16.76
N GLY A 14 9.76 36.03 16.93
CA GLY A 14 10.43 35.85 18.24
C GLY A 14 10.38 34.42 18.76
N THR A 15 10.83 34.23 20.01
CA THR A 15 10.94 32.90 20.62
C THR A 15 10.07 32.80 21.87
N ASN A 16 9.29 31.73 21.96
CA ASN A 16 8.59 31.31 23.16
C ASN A 16 9.24 30.02 23.67
N THR A 17 9.74 30.04 24.90
CA THR A 17 10.38 28.89 25.53
C THR A 17 9.63 28.52 26.80
N ALA A 18 9.07 27.32 26.87
CA ALA A 18 8.58 26.73 28.10
C ALA A 18 9.64 25.82 28.70
N THR A 19 9.80 25.84 30.02
CA THR A 19 10.81 25.04 30.74
C THR A 19 10.31 23.65 31.14
N THR A 20 8.99 23.41 31.06
CA THR A 20 8.37 22.12 31.41
C THR A 20 7.41 21.69 30.29
N VAL A 21 6.17 22.19 30.32
CA VAL A 21 5.11 21.85 29.37
C VAL A 21 4.59 23.12 28.74
N PHE A 22 4.44 23.13 27.42
CA PHE A 22 3.64 24.12 26.73
C PHE A 22 2.30 23.51 26.37
N SER A 23 1.24 23.90 27.08
CA SER A 23 -0.09 23.34 26.87
C SER A 23 -1.06 24.33 26.22
N VAL A 24 -1.91 23.84 25.33
CA VAL A 24 -3.00 24.54 24.64
C VAL A 24 -4.30 23.80 24.91
N GLY A 25 -5.16 24.35 25.78
CA GLY A 25 -6.37 23.66 26.26
C GLY A 25 -6.04 22.61 27.32
N GLU A 26 -5.68 23.08 28.53
CA GLU A 26 -5.13 22.23 29.59
C GLU A 26 -6.22 21.43 30.32
N ASN A 27 -7.11 22.09 31.07
CA ASN A 27 -8.07 21.38 31.92
C ASN A 27 -9.39 21.07 31.21
N VAL A 28 -10.19 20.19 31.81
CA VAL A 28 -11.56 19.89 31.39
C VAL A 28 -12.38 21.16 31.16
N GLY A 29 -13.05 21.24 30.01
CA GLY A 29 -13.89 22.38 29.61
C GLY A 29 -13.12 23.61 29.11
N SER A 30 -11.79 23.61 29.17
CA SER A 30 -10.97 24.68 28.62
C SER A 30 -10.83 24.59 27.09
N ILE A 31 -10.61 25.75 26.46
CA ILE A 31 -10.38 25.86 25.01
C ILE A 31 -9.14 26.72 24.78
N GLY A 32 -8.08 26.12 24.23
CA GLY A 32 -6.87 26.81 23.85
C GLY A 32 -6.74 26.92 22.34
N THR A 33 -6.26 28.06 21.87
CA THR A 33 -5.81 28.23 20.48
C THR A 33 -4.44 28.87 20.43
N TYR A 34 -3.51 28.26 19.71
CA TYR A 34 -2.18 28.81 19.45
C TYR A 34 -1.94 28.91 17.95
N THR A 35 -1.46 30.06 17.48
CA THR A 35 -1.05 30.24 16.09
C THR A 35 0.40 30.70 16.04
N ILE A 36 1.23 29.99 15.28
CA ILE A 36 2.63 30.35 15.02
C ILE A 36 2.86 30.52 13.52
N GLY A 37 3.66 31.51 13.14
CA GLY A 37 3.99 31.78 11.74
C GLY A 37 5.27 32.59 11.57
N GLY A 38 5.55 32.97 10.32
CA GLY A 38 6.75 33.76 10.00
C GLY A 38 8.03 33.05 10.41
N THR A 39 8.90 33.75 11.14
CA THR A 39 10.18 33.23 11.66
C THR A 39 10.12 32.89 13.16
N ALA A 40 8.91 32.77 13.72
CA ALA A 40 8.73 32.48 15.14
C ALA A 40 9.29 31.10 15.52
N ALA A 41 9.70 30.96 16.78
CA ALA A 41 10.15 29.70 17.35
C ALA A 41 9.40 29.38 18.65
N LEU A 42 8.92 28.14 18.79
CA LEU A 42 8.41 27.58 20.04
C LEU A 42 9.33 26.43 20.46
N SER A 43 9.79 26.45 21.71
CA SER A 43 10.57 25.36 22.31
C SER A 43 9.99 24.94 23.64
N SER A 44 9.76 23.64 23.83
CA SER A 44 9.33 23.07 25.11
C SER A 44 9.79 21.62 25.26
N PRO A 45 10.06 21.11 26.47
CA PRO A 45 10.27 19.68 26.69
C PRO A 45 9.07 18.81 26.30
N GLU A 46 7.86 19.35 26.45
CA GLU A 46 6.59 18.74 26.06
C GLU A 46 5.64 19.79 25.50
N LEU A 47 4.89 19.43 24.46
CA LEU A 47 3.84 20.23 23.84
C LEU A 47 2.54 19.44 23.86
N ASP A 48 1.56 19.93 24.62
CA ASP A 48 0.21 19.38 24.65
C ASP A 48 -0.76 20.27 23.89
N VAL A 49 -1.46 19.68 22.92
CA VAL A 49 -2.57 20.30 22.20
C VAL A 49 -3.85 19.56 22.57
N GLY A 50 -4.53 20.07 23.60
CA GLY A 50 -5.62 19.41 24.28
C GLY A 50 -5.07 18.38 25.26
N PHE A 51 -4.80 18.78 26.50
CA PHE A 51 -4.39 17.83 27.54
C PHE A 51 -5.61 17.11 28.10
N GLU A 52 -6.45 17.78 28.90
CA GLU A 52 -7.80 17.36 29.30
C GLU A 52 -8.91 18.21 28.64
N GLY A 53 -8.53 19.34 28.04
CA GLY A 53 -9.43 20.28 27.37
C GLY A 53 -9.47 20.12 25.84
N GLN A 54 -9.78 21.22 25.16
CA GLN A 54 -9.74 21.31 23.70
C GLN A 54 -8.59 22.21 23.26
N GLY A 55 -7.66 21.66 22.48
CA GLY A 55 -6.53 22.40 21.93
C GLY A 55 -6.60 22.52 20.42
N VAL A 56 -6.32 23.72 19.89
CA VAL A 56 -6.14 23.95 18.46
C VAL A 56 -4.81 24.67 18.23
N PHE A 57 -3.98 24.10 17.37
CA PHE A 57 -2.66 24.62 17.02
C PHE A 57 -2.57 24.85 15.50
N PHE A 58 -2.31 26.09 15.10
CA PHE A 58 -2.11 26.49 13.71
C PHE A 58 -0.64 26.85 13.48
N GLN A 59 0.03 26.15 12.58
CA GLN A 59 1.39 26.44 12.16
C GLN A 59 1.40 26.87 10.68
N ASN A 60 1.60 28.17 10.45
CA ASN A 60 1.69 28.74 9.10
C ASN A 60 3.15 29.06 8.68
N GLY A 61 4.12 28.67 9.50
CA GLY A 61 5.54 29.00 9.38
C GLY A 61 6.27 28.74 10.70
N GLY A 62 7.50 29.23 10.83
CA GLY A 62 8.28 29.11 12.05
C GLY A 62 8.71 27.67 12.39
N THR A 63 9.29 27.51 13.57
CA THR A 63 9.80 26.22 14.07
C THR A 63 9.17 25.87 15.42
N VAL A 64 8.63 24.66 15.53
CA VAL A 64 8.16 24.07 16.79
C VAL A 64 9.11 22.94 17.16
N THR A 65 9.81 23.08 18.27
CA THR A 65 10.75 22.08 18.79
C THR A 65 10.25 21.54 20.12
N SER A 66 9.85 20.27 20.13
CA SER A 66 9.50 19.61 21.37
C SER A 66 9.71 18.10 21.25
N PRO A 67 10.51 17.46 22.12
CA PRO A 67 10.69 16.01 22.09
C PRO A 67 9.38 15.24 22.22
N ASN A 68 8.38 15.75 22.95
CA ASN A 68 7.09 15.07 23.13
C ASN A 68 5.97 15.98 22.65
N ILE A 69 5.33 15.63 21.54
CA ILE A 69 4.19 16.37 21.00
C ILE A 69 2.94 15.49 21.12
N ASN A 70 2.00 15.90 21.95
CA ASN A 70 0.78 15.16 22.23
C ASN A 70 -0.43 15.96 21.76
N LEU A 71 -1.32 15.32 21.00
CA LEU A 71 -2.62 15.88 20.65
C LEU A 71 -3.70 15.02 21.31
N ALA A 72 -4.58 15.62 22.12
CA ALA A 72 -5.57 14.93 22.95
C ALA A 72 -4.94 13.88 23.87
N ALA A 73 -4.41 14.33 25.02
CA ALA A 73 -3.60 13.48 25.91
C ALA A 73 -4.42 12.66 26.91
N ARG A 74 -5.49 13.24 27.47
CA ARG A 74 -6.28 12.63 28.55
C ARG A 74 -7.74 12.39 28.15
N ASN A 75 -8.40 11.51 28.88
CA ASN A 75 -9.74 11.02 28.56
C ASN A 75 -10.72 12.15 28.18
N GLY A 76 -11.35 12.01 27.00
CA GLY A 76 -12.36 12.95 26.50
C GLY A 76 -11.84 14.26 25.91
N SER A 77 -10.53 14.49 25.91
CA SER A 77 -9.92 15.68 25.30
C SER A 77 -9.92 15.63 23.77
N THR A 78 -9.76 16.79 23.14
CA THR A 78 -9.61 16.92 21.68
C THR A 78 -8.42 17.78 21.31
N GLY A 79 -7.68 17.36 20.29
CA GLY A 79 -6.49 18.06 19.82
C GLY A 79 -6.48 18.19 18.30
N THR A 80 -6.34 19.41 17.80
CA THR A 80 -6.25 19.68 16.37
C THR A 80 -4.97 20.43 16.07
N TYR A 81 -4.14 19.89 15.17
CA TYR A 81 -2.95 20.55 14.64
C TYR A 81 -3.08 20.72 13.13
N VAL A 82 -2.96 21.95 12.64
CA VAL A 82 -3.00 22.27 11.22
C VAL A 82 -1.70 22.97 10.84
N MET A 83 -0.94 22.36 9.92
CA MET A 83 0.35 22.84 9.45
C MET A 83 0.26 23.20 7.96
N THR A 84 0.34 24.48 7.63
CA THR A 84 0.40 24.99 6.25
C THR A 84 1.82 25.33 5.81
N GLY A 85 2.80 25.25 6.71
CA GLY A 85 4.23 25.47 6.45
C GLY A 85 5.06 25.40 7.74
N GLY A 86 6.36 25.71 7.66
CA GLY A 86 7.27 25.68 8.81
C GLY A 86 7.91 24.32 9.08
N SER A 87 8.44 24.15 10.30
CA SER A 87 9.09 22.91 10.74
C SER A 87 8.59 22.46 12.12
N VAL A 88 8.32 21.17 12.27
CA VAL A 88 8.11 20.48 13.55
C VAL A 88 9.30 19.56 13.80
N VAL A 89 9.94 19.69 14.95
CA VAL A 89 11.14 18.94 15.32
C VAL A 89 10.90 18.25 16.66
N ALA A 90 10.44 16.99 16.60
CA ALA A 90 10.32 16.09 17.72
C ALA A 90 11.55 15.19 17.81
N THR A 91 12.63 15.75 18.36
CA THR A 91 13.89 15.02 18.54
C THR A 91 14.31 15.03 20.01
N GLY A 92 14.47 13.85 20.57
CA GLY A 92 15.02 13.64 21.91
C GLY A 92 16.31 12.80 21.89
N PRO A 93 16.97 12.62 23.05
CA PRO A 93 18.16 11.76 23.18
C PRO A 93 17.81 10.30 22.85
N VAL A 94 18.83 9.46 22.56
CA VAL A 94 18.63 8.05 22.16
C VAL A 94 17.76 7.25 23.14
N ASN A 95 17.82 7.55 24.44
CA ASN A 95 17.07 6.85 25.48
C ASN A 95 15.66 7.42 25.73
N GLN A 96 15.32 8.55 25.12
CA GLN A 96 13.99 9.17 25.12
C GLN A 96 13.81 9.84 23.75
N PRO A 97 13.65 9.04 22.68
CA PRO A 97 13.53 9.59 21.34
C PRO A 97 12.26 10.45 21.24
N GLY A 98 12.23 11.36 20.28
CA GLY A 98 11.19 12.37 20.21
C GLY A 98 9.93 11.86 19.50
N ASP A 99 8.81 11.84 20.22
CA ASP A 99 7.55 11.26 19.80
C ASP A 99 6.52 12.32 19.41
N ILE A 100 5.67 11.96 18.44
CA ILE A 100 4.46 12.69 18.08
C ILE A 100 3.27 11.73 18.24
N ILE A 101 2.40 11.99 19.19
CA ILE A 101 1.27 11.12 19.50
C ILE A 101 -0.04 11.85 19.24
N VAL A 102 -0.87 11.27 18.36
CA VAL A 102 -2.19 11.80 17.99
C VAL A 102 -3.26 10.90 18.59
N ALA A 103 -3.92 11.42 19.62
CA ALA A 103 -4.88 10.74 20.50
C ALA A 103 -4.23 9.65 21.35
N ILE A 104 -4.14 9.91 22.66
CA ILE A 104 -3.46 9.02 23.60
C ILE A 104 -4.45 8.11 24.32
N ASP A 105 -5.24 8.68 25.24
CA ASP A 105 -6.07 7.94 26.19
C ASP A 105 -7.48 7.61 25.67
N ASN A 106 -8.26 6.87 26.44
CA ASN A 106 -9.60 6.43 26.03
C ASN A 106 -10.56 7.62 25.82
N GLY A 107 -11.29 7.61 24.70
CA GLY A 107 -12.23 8.68 24.35
C GLY A 107 -11.56 9.96 23.86
N THR A 108 -10.24 9.98 23.67
CA THR A 108 -9.54 11.07 22.98
C THR A 108 -9.82 11.05 21.48
N ASN A 109 -9.90 12.23 20.88
CA ASN A 109 -10.03 12.39 19.44
C ASN A 109 -9.09 13.49 18.94
N ALA A 110 -8.17 13.15 18.04
CA ALA A 110 -7.21 14.11 17.54
C ALA A 110 -6.93 13.98 16.04
N SER A 111 -6.54 15.10 15.46
CA SER A 111 -6.21 15.22 14.05
C SER A 111 -4.97 16.09 13.83
N PHE A 112 -4.03 15.59 13.03
CA PHE A 112 -2.94 16.38 12.47
C PHE A 112 -3.14 16.51 10.96
N THR A 113 -3.12 17.72 10.42
CA THR A 113 -3.16 17.98 8.98
C THR A 113 -1.89 18.70 8.55
N GLN A 114 -1.11 18.11 7.66
CA GLN A 114 0.10 18.68 7.07
C GLN A 114 -0.11 18.96 5.58
N ILE A 115 -0.16 20.24 5.22
CA ILE A 115 -0.28 20.69 3.83
C ILE A 115 1.08 20.95 3.20
N ALA A 116 2.04 21.46 3.98
CA ALA A 116 3.42 21.69 3.56
C ALA A 116 4.37 21.72 4.78
N GLY A 117 5.65 22.02 4.54
CA GLY A 117 6.69 22.09 5.57
C GLY A 117 7.30 20.74 5.93
N SER A 118 8.02 20.67 7.04
CA SER A 118 8.75 19.48 7.47
C SER A 118 8.36 19.02 8.87
N VAL A 119 8.12 17.72 9.05
CA VAL A 119 7.93 17.08 10.35
C VAL A 119 9.03 16.05 10.55
N THR A 120 9.75 16.15 11.66
CA THR A 120 10.79 15.19 12.04
C THR A 120 10.44 14.58 13.40
N SER A 121 10.46 13.25 13.50
CA SER A 121 10.33 12.49 14.74
C SER A 121 11.48 11.50 14.86
N SER A 122 12.31 11.62 15.91
CA SER A 122 13.39 10.65 16.16
C SER A 122 12.90 9.35 16.82
N GLY A 123 11.67 9.35 17.32
CA GLY A 123 10.98 8.20 17.88
C GLY A 123 9.75 7.82 17.06
N ASP A 124 8.59 7.91 17.69
CA ASP A 124 7.35 7.37 17.18
C ASP A 124 6.37 8.46 16.75
N MET A 125 5.86 8.34 15.53
CA MET A 125 4.60 8.97 15.15
C MET A 125 3.47 7.97 15.37
N SER A 126 2.69 8.13 16.43
CA SER A 126 1.63 7.18 16.81
C SER A 126 0.23 7.78 16.68
N LEU A 127 -0.68 7.07 16.03
CA LEU A 127 -2.08 7.48 15.84
C LEU A 127 -3.01 6.49 16.53
N GLY A 128 -3.80 6.97 17.49
CA GLY A 128 -4.68 6.10 18.28
C GLY A 128 -3.87 5.19 19.22
N TYR A 129 -3.10 5.81 20.12
CA TYR A 129 -2.04 5.17 20.91
C TYR A 129 -2.54 4.07 21.86
N ASN A 130 -3.53 4.37 22.71
CA ASN A 130 -4.16 3.39 23.61
C ASN A 130 -5.54 2.96 23.10
N ALA A 131 -6.05 1.82 23.59
CA ALA A 131 -7.40 1.37 23.28
C ALA A 131 -8.45 2.46 23.59
N GLY A 132 -9.38 2.67 22.66
CA GLY A 132 -10.45 3.68 22.79
C GLY A 132 -10.09 5.09 22.33
N SER A 133 -8.82 5.38 22.02
CA SER A 133 -8.40 6.64 21.37
C SER A 133 -8.71 6.64 19.87
N ARG A 134 -8.78 7.83 19.26
CA ARG A 134 -9.03 8.03 17.82
C ARG A 134 -8.08 9.07 17.23
N GLY A 135 -7.03 8.61 16.56
CA GLY A 135 -6.02 9.46 15.93
C GLY A 135 -6.14 9.49 14.41
N SER A 136 -5.95 10.67 13.83
CA SER A 136 -5.91 10.86 12.37
C SER A 136 -4.76 11.75 11.93
N TYR A 137 -4.10 11.39 10.84
CA TYR A 137 -3.08 12.19 10.17
C TYR A 137 -3.41 12.31 8.69
N THR A 138 -3.52 13.54 8.18
CA THR A 138 -3.66 13.84 6.75
C THR A 138 -2.40 14.53 6.26
N PHE A 139 -1.71 13.92 5.31
CA PHE A 139 -0.44 14.40 4.73
C PHE A 139 -0.62 14.74 3.26
N ASP A 140 -0.87 16.02 2.97
CA ASP A 140 -1.10 16.50 1.60
C ASP A 140 0.19 16.91 0.90
N GLY A 141 1.22 17.32 1.64
CA GLY A 141 2.47 17.77 1.07
C GLY A 141 3.54 18.14 2.10
N GLY A 142 4.77 18.35 1.61
CA GLY A 142 5.95 18.56 2.46
C GLY A 142 6.75 17.27 2.68
N THR A 143 7.48 17.23 3.79
CA THR A 143 8.34 16.08 4.15
C THR A 143 8.04 15.58 5.56
N ILE A 144 8.00 14.26 5.73
CA ILE A 144 8.01 13.59 7.02
C ILE A 144 9.29 12.74 7.09
N ASN A 145 10.09 12.93 8.13
CA ASN A 145 11.18 12.02 8.49
C ASN A 145 10.88 11.43 9.87
N ALA A 146 10.53 10.16 9.93
CA ALA A 146 10.20 9.47 11.17
C ALA A 146 11.08 8.24 11.36
N ASN A 147 11.39 7.89 12.60
CA ASN A 147 11.96 6.58 12.87
C ASN A 147 10.89 5.51 12.72
N ARG A 148 9.78 5.62 13.45
CA ARG A 148 8.64 4.71 13.28
C ARG A 148 7.32 5.46 13.11
N VAL A 149 6.39 4.83 12.39
CA VAL A 149 5.00 5.27 12.29
C VAL A 149 4.11 4.13 12.78
N GLN A 150 3.28 4.39 13.79
CA GLN A 150 2.36 3.42 14.38
C GLN A 150 0.92 3.87 14.10
N VAL A 151 0.20 3.10 13.29
CA VAL A 151 -1.20 3.37 12.99
C VAL A 151 -2.08 2.42 13.79
N ALA A 152 -2.97 2.98 14.62
CA ALA A 152 -3.86 2.28 15.54
C ALA A 152 -3.12 1.53 16.66
N GLY A 153 -2.06 2.13 17.20
CA GLY A 153 -1.32 1.55 18.32
C GLY A 153 -0.04 2.28 18.64
N ASN A 154 0.80 1.59 19.39
CA ASN A 154 2.11 2.01 19.84
C ASN A 154 3.14 0.89 19.55
N PRO A 155 4.44 1.08 19.80
CA PRO A 155 5.45 0.08 19.46
C PRO A 155 5.28 -1.29 20.13
N LEU A 156 4.56 -1.33 21.26
CA LEU A 156 4.43 -2.53 22.07
C LEU A 156 3.12 -3.27 21.80
N THR A 157 2.04 -2.54 21.52
CA THR A 157 0.68 -3.09 21.50
C THR A 157 -0.23 -2.35 20.52
N ALA A 158 -1.24 -3.07 20.02
CA ALA A 158 -2.33 -2.45 19.29
C ALA A 158 -3.17 -1.54 20.21
N GLY A 159 -3.55 -0.38 19.71
CA GLY A 159 -4.28 0.66 20.43
C GLY A 159 -5.71 0.87 19.91
N GLY A 160 -6.07 2.13 19.75
CA GLY A 160 -7.40 2.61 19.35
C GLY A 160 -7.62 2.58 17.84
N PHE A 161 -8.37 3.56 17.32
CA PHE A 161 -8.49 3.76 15.87
C PHE A 161 -7.40 4.72 15.40
N GLY A 162 -6.75 4.36 14.29
CA GLY A 162 -5.69 5.15 13.69
C GLY A 162 -5.87 5.21 12.19
N THR A 163 -5.82 6.43 11.64
CA THR A 163 -5.91 6.64 10.20
C THR A 163 -4.76 7.54 9.73
N PHE A 164 -3.94 7.06 8.81
CA PHE A 164 -2.93 7.87 8.13
C PHE A 164 -3.30 7.95 6.65
N THR A 165 -3.53 9.15 6.14
CA THR A 165 -3.81 9.38 4.71
C THR A 165 -2.69 10.22 4.11
N GLN A 166 -1.93 9.64 3.20
CA GLN A 166 -0.92 10.35 2.41
C GLN A 166 -1.52 10.70 1.04
N ASN A 167 -1.76 11.98 0.77
CA ASN A 167 -2.21 12.47 -0.53
C ASN A 167 -1.04 12.96 -1.40
N GLY A 168 0.10 13.30 -0.79
CA GLY A 168 1.30 13.77 -1.48
C GLY A 168 2.54 13.77 -0.59
N GLY A 169 3.49 14.64 -0.92
CA GLY A 169 4.72 14.83 -0.14
C GLY A 169 5.69 13.65 -0.19
N VAL A 170 6.70 13.72 0.68
CA VAL A 170 7.75 12.70 0.83
C VAL A 170 7.74 12.18 2.27
N LEU A 171 7.39 10.91 2.46
CA LEU A 171 7.52 10.21 3.74
C LEU A 171 8.74 9.30 3.71
N ASN A 172 9.66 9.53 4.66
CA ASN A 172 10.82 8.68 4.90
C ASN A 172 10.73 8.09 6.31
N ALA A 173 10.47 6.80 6.40
CA ALA A 173 10.53 6.05 7.66
C ALA A 173 11.84 5.26 7.74
N SER A 174 12.78 5.69 8.58
CA SER A 174 14.07 4.99 8.72
C SER A 174 13.93 3.63 9.42
N GLY A 175 12.84 3.42 10.15
CA GLY A 175 12.46 2.16 10.79
C GLY A 175 11.16 1.61 10.21
N THR A 176 10.21 1.29 11.08
CA THR A 176 8.99 0.56 10.70
C THR A 176 7.79 1.49 10.57
N VAL A 177 7.06 1.34 9.46
CA VAL A 177 5.66 1.73 9.37
C VAL A 177 4.82 0.53 9.76
N LYS A 178 4.07 0.62 10.85
CA LYS A 178 3.24 -0.46 11.38
C LYS A 178 1.77 -0.10 11.37
N VAL A 179 0.94 -0.99 10.85
CA VAL A 179 -0.52 -0.83 10.79
C VAL A 179 -1.18 -1.93 11.61
N TRP A 180 -1.76 -1.54 12.74
CA TRP A 180 -2.32 -2.46 13.74
C TRP A 180 -3.82 -2.68 13.57
N GLY A 181 -4.28 -3.87 13.95
CA GLY A 181 -5.66 -4.15 14.36
C GLY A 181 -6.68 -4.25 13.22
N ILE A 182 -7.42 -5.35 13.23
CA ILE A 182 -8.54 -5.60 12.30
C ILE A 182 -9.56 -4.47 12.41
N ASN A 183 -9.81 -3.78 11.30
CA ASN A 183 -10.75 -2.66 11.16
C ASN A 183 -10.45 -1.45 12.06
N ARG A 184 -9.22 -1.31 12.57
CA ARG A 184 -8.81 -0.17 13.42
C ARG A 184 -7.74 0.70 12.77
N GLY A 185 -6.69 0.06 12.24
CA GLY A 185 -5.59 0.75 11.57
C GLY A 185 -5.77 0.78 10.07
N VAL A 186 -5.77 1.98 9.51
CA VAL A 186 -5.78 2.20 8.06
C VAL A 186 -4.67 3.17 7.68
N TYR A 187 -3.75 2.70 6.85
CA TYR A 187 -2.84 3.56 6.10
C TYR A 187 -3.32 3.62 4.66
N ARG A 188 -3.54 4.82 4.12
CA ARG A 188 -3.98 5.05 2.74
C ARG A 188 -2.97 5.92 2.01
N PHE A 189 -2.31 5.34 1.01
CA PHE A 189 -1.32 6.00 0.16
C PHE A 189 -1.94 6.39 -1.19
N ASN A 190 -2.29 7.66 -1.38
CA ASN A 190 -2.92 8.19 -2.59
C ASN A 190 -1.95 8.88 -3.52
N GLY A 191 -0.70 9.14 -3.10
CA GLY A 191 0.30 9.79 -3.93
C GLY A 191 1.50 10.29 -3.15
N GLY A 192 2.49 10.82 -3.86
CA GLY A 192 3.78 11.25 -3.29
C GLY A 192 4.85 10.15 -3.31
N GLN A 193 5.84 10.29 -2.43
CA GLN A 193 6.90 9.29 -2.23
C GLN A 193 6.75 8.66 -0.84
N PHE A 194 6.88 7.34 -0.79
CA PHE A 194 6.83 6.55 0.44
C PHE A 194 8.03 5.62 0.48
N THR A 195 8.90 5.80 1.48
CA THR A 195 10.00 4.88 1.78
C THR A 195 9.93 4.41 3.23
N ALA A 196 10.14 3.12 3.46
CA ALA A 196 10.23 2.56 4.81
C ALA A 196 11.26 1.43 4.88
N ASN A 197 12.03 1.33 5.97
CA ASN A 197 12.88 0.16 6.16
C ASN A 197 12.05 -1.12 6.35
N ALA A 198 10.91 -1.02 7.03
CA ALA A 198 9.96 -2.12 7.13
C ALA A 198 8.51 -1.61 7.07
N LEU A 199 7.65 -2.37 6.37
CA LEU A 199 6.20 -2.24 6.45
C LEU A 199 5.64 -3.50 7.13
N ASP A 200 5.04 -3.32 8.31
CA ASP A 200 4.41 -4.38 9.10
C ASP A 200 2.91 -4.14 9.20
N ILE A 201 2.11 -5.03 8.60
CA ILE A 201 0.65 -4.96 8.63
C ILE A 201 0.14 -6.11 9.51
N THR A 202 -0.09 -5.81 10.79
CA THR A 202 -0.60 -6.77 11.77
C THR A 202 -2.09 -6.53 12.00
N GLY A 203 -2.94 -7.16 11.19
CA GLY A 203 -4.40 -7.03 11.21
C GLY A 203 -4.97 -5.75 10.58
N GLY A 204 -4.16 -4.70 10.44
CA GLY A 204 -4.56 -3.45 9.81
C GLY A 204 -4.70 -3.54 8.29
N ARG A 205 -4.94 -2.39 7.66
CA ARG A 205 -5.02 -2.26 6.19
C ARG A 205 -4.07 -1.18 5.68
N TYR A 206 -3.21 -1.56 4.74
CA TYR A 206 -2.48 -0.62 3.89
C TYR A 206 -3.15 -0.61 2.53
N ILE A 207 -3.58 0.57 2.05
CA ILE A 207 -4.32 0.72 0.81
C ILE A 207 -3.55 1.68 -0.08
N VAL A 208 -3.14 1.21 -1.25
CA VAL A 208 -2.70 2.10 -2.33
C VAL A 208 -3.95 2.61 -3.05
N GLY A 209 -4.15 3.93 -3.04
CA GLY A 209 -5.28 4.57 -3.68
C GLY A 209 -5.25 4.37 -5.20
N ALA A 210 -6.42 4.22 -5.81
CA ALA A 210 -6.55 4.09 -7.26
C ALA A 210 -5.80 5.20 -8.00
N ALA A 211 -5.01 4.83 -9.00
CA ALA A 211 -4.17 5.73 -9.79
C ALA A 211 -3.31 6.68 -8.94
N SER A 212 -2.72 6.18 -7.85
CA SER A 212 -1.94 6.99 -6.90
C SER A 212 -0.77 7.77 -7.53
N GLY A 213 -0.24 7.27 -8.66
CA GLY A 213 0.89 7.86 -9.36
C GLY A 213 2.23 7.72 -8.63
N GLY A 214 2.23 7.23 -7.38
CA GLY A 214 3.41 6.86 -6.61
C GLY A 214 3.55 5.35 -6.48
N VAL A 215 4.72 4.89 -6.06
CA VAL A 215 4.99 3.47 -5.78
C VAL A 215 5.58 3.36 -4.37
N PRO A 216 4.91 2.70 -3.42
CA PRO A 216 5.52 2.41 -2.14
C PRO A 216 6.81 1.60 -2.33
N ARG A 217 7.88 2.01 -1.65
CA ARG A 217 9.17 1.31 -1.65
C ARG A 217 9.55 0.95 -0.22
N VAL A 218 9.81 -0.33 0.02
CA VAL A 218 10.16 -0.84 1.35
C VAL A 218 11.36 -1.75 1.28
N ASN A 219 12.14 -1.90 2.36
CA ASN A 219 13.20 -2.92 2.37
C ASN A 219 12.68 -4.29 2.81
N SER A 220 11.56 -4.31 3.55
CA SER A 220 10.90 -5.54 3.99
C SER A 220 9.39 -5.34 4.15
N LEU A 221 8.62 -6.39 3.89
CA LEU A 221 7.18 -6.46 4.06
C LEU A 221 6.82 -7.64 4.96
N SER A 222 5.99 -7.40 5.96
CA SER A 222 5.36 -8.44 6.78
C SER A 222 3.86 -8.20 6.86
N ILE A 223 3.08 -9.26 6.66
CA ILE A 223 1.62 -9.23 6.77
C ILE A 223 1.17 -10.38 7.67
N GLY A 224 0.49 -10.05 8.77
CA GLY A 224 0.02 -11.01 9.76
C GLY A 224 -1.31 -10.62 10.38
N GLY A 225 -1.89 -11.50 11.20
CA GLY A 225 -3.09 -11.19 11.99
C GLY A 225 -4.33 -10.80 11.17
N ASN A 226 -4.50 -11.36 9.96
CA ASN A 226 -5.50 -10.97 8.96
C ASN A 226 -5.30 -9.57 8.35
N GLY A 227 -4.07 -9.06 8.38
CA GLY A 227 -3.68 -7.81 7.74
C GLY A 227 -3.85 -7.87 6.22
N ARG A 228 -4.00 -6.70 5.59
CA ARG A 228 -4.17 -6.57 4.14
C ARG A 228 -3.32 -5.44 3.58
N PHE A 229 -2.54 -5.74 2.55
CA PHE A 229 -2.01 -4.76 1.62
C PHE A 229 -2.89 -4.81 0.37
N ASP A 230 -3.67 -3.77 0.10
CA ASP A 230 -4.45 -3.63 -1.13
C ASP A 230 -3.69 -2.74 -2.12
N LEU A 231 -3.18 -3.34 -3.20
CA LEU A 231 -2.49 -2.62 -4.28
C LEU A 231 -3.43 -1.78 -5.13
N ASN A 232 -4.73 -2.07 -5.12
CA ASN A 232 -5.66 -1.57 -6.13
C ASN A 232 -5.03 -1.79 -7.53
N ASP A 233 -4.92 -0.75 -8.35
CA ASP A 233 -4.35 -0.76 -9.70
C ASP A 233 -2.86 -0.34 -9.77
N ASN A 234 -2.10 -0.53 -8.69
CA ASN A 234 -0.75 0.06 -8.53
C ASN A 234 0.36 -0.99 -8.42
N LYS A 235 1.53 -0.54 -7.95
CA LYS A 235 2.80 -1.25 -7.88
C LYS A 235 3.37 -1.17 -6.48
N LEU A 236 4.29 -2.07 -6.14
CA LEU A 236 5.09 -2.07 -4.92
C LEU A 236 6.52 -2.51 -5.26
N ILE A 237 7.51 -1.85 -4.64
CA ILE A 237 8.92 -2.25 -4.72
C ILE A 237 9.37 -2.72 -3.34
N ILE A 238 10.04 -3.87 -3.31
CA ILE A 238 10.72 -4.37 -2.12
C ILE A 238 12.22 -4.47 -2.43
N ASP A 239 13.00 -3.55 -1.86
CA ASP A 239 14.46 -3.47 -2.03
C ASP A 239 15.16 -4.18 -0.87
N TYR A 240 15.28 -5.49 -1.00
CA TYR A 240 15.72 -6.35 0.09
C TYR A 240 17.24 -6.56 0.08
N THR A 241 17.76 -7.07 1.20
CA THR A 241 19.13 -7.58 1.29
C THR A 241 19.11 -9.03 1.73
N GLY A 242 20.04 -9.84 1.25
CA GLY A 242 20.15 -11.26 1.64
C GLY A 242 19.36 -12.19 0.71
N ALA A 243 18.57 -13.10 1.27
CA ALA A 243 17.75 -14.03 0.49
C ALA A 243 16.51 -13.33 -0.07
N SER A 244 16.14 -13.69 -1.31
CA SER A 244 14.92 -13.17 -1.94
C SER A 244 13.69 -13.46 -1.09
N PRO A 245 12.82 -12.45 -0.84
CA PRO A 245 11.60 -12.63 -0.08
C PRO A 245 10.45 -13.23 -0.91
N ILE A 246 10.60 -13.43 -2.23
CA ILE A 246 9.53 -14.01 -3.07
C ILE A 246 9.08 -15.35 -2.51
N GLY A 247 10.03 -16.27 -2.30
CA GLY A 247 9.80 -17.60 -1.72
C GLY A 247 8.80 -18.48 -2.48
N ALA A 248 8.69 -19.75 -2.07
CA ALA A 248 7.71 -20.68 -2.64
C ALA A 248 6.29 -20.44 -2.09
N VAL A 249 5.29 -20.96 -2.80
CA VAL A 249 3.89 -21.00 -2.34
C VAL A 249 3.80 -21.72 -0.98
N ALA A 250 2.85 -21.31 -0.14
CA ALA A 250 2.63 -21.82 1.22
C ALA A 250 3.80 -21.68 2.21
N THR A 251 4.93 -21.08 1.81
CA THR A 251 6.03 -20.76 2.73
C THR A 251 5.64 -19.52 3.53
N PRO A 252 5.56 -19.58 4.88
CA PRO A 252 5.16 -18.43 5.68
C PRO A 252 6.09 -17.24 5.48
N ASN A 253 5.53 -16.03 5.52
CA ASN A 253 6.26 -14.76 5.44
C ASN A 253 7.04 -14.53 4.13
N THR A 254 6.56 -15.09 3.03
CA THR A 254 7.08 -14.82 1.69
C THR A 254 6.08 -14.01 0.87
N ILE A 255 6.56 -13.27 -0.14
CA ILE A 255 5.69 -12.45 -0.99
C ILE A 255 4.71 -13.32 -1.77
N THR A 256 5.15 -14.46 -2.30
CA THR A 256 4.29 -15.44 -2.97
C THR A 256 3.16 -15.89 -2.06
N ASN A 257 3.44 -16.22 -0.79
CA ASN A 257 2.41 -16.66 0.15
C ASN A 257 1.46 -15.53 0.57
N TYR A 258 1.96 -14.29 0.69
CA TYR A 258 1.08 -13.14 0.91
C TYR A 258 0.13 -12.92 -0.27
N ILE A 259 0.58 -13.10 -1.52
CA ILE A 259 -0.29 -12.99 -2.69
C ILE A 259 -1.29 -14.16 -2.74
N ALA A 260 -0.82 -15.39 -2.54
CA ALA A 260 -1.68 -16.58 -2.53
C ALA A 260 -2.83 -16.46 -1.52
N THR A 261 -2.51 -16.02 -0.29
CA THR A 261 -3.52 -15.76 0.75
C THR A 261 -4.45 -14.61 0.39
N GLY A 262 -3.94 -13.53 -0.23
CA GLY A 262 -4.73 -12.39 -0.69
C GLY A 262 -5.70 -12.75 -1.81
N ARG A 263 -5.27 -13.62 -2.72
CA ARG A 263 -6.05 -14.15 -3.86
C ARG A 263 -7.27 -14.95 -3.40
N ASN A 264 -7.17 -15.74 -2.31
CA ASN A 264 -8.30 -16.40 -1.63
C ASN A 264 -9.31 -17.12 -2.56
N GLY A 265 -8.91 -18.27 -3.10
CA GLY A 265 -9.76 -19.17 -3.89
C GLY A 265 -8.93 -20.18 -4.71
N GLY A 266 -9.59 -21.17 -5.33
CA GLY A 266 -9.01 -22.04 -6.36
C GLY A 266 -8.85 -21.30 -7.70
N VAL A 267 -9.08 -21.92 -8.85
CA VAL A 267 -9.15 -21.22 -10.14
C VAL A 267 -10.12 -20.03 -10.05
N GLY A 268 -9.75 -18.84 -10.54
CA GLY A 268 -10.63 -17.66 -10.50
C GLY A 268 -10.60 -16.83 -9.21
N GLY A 269 -9.54 -16.94 -8.38
CA GLY A 269 -9.44 -16.37 -7.03
C GLY A 269 -10.11 -15.00 -6.80
N THR A 270 -10.81 -14.84 -5.68
CA THR A 270 -11.70 -13.70 -5.44
C THR A 270 -11.01 -12.39 -5.06
N TRP A 271 -9.71 -12.42 -4.74
CA TRP A 271 -8.92 -11.28 -4.26
C TRP A 271 -9.48 -10.62 -2.98
N THR A 272 -10.24 -11.39 -2.20
CA THR A 272 -10.85 -10.95 -0.95
C THR A 272 -10.13 -11.46 0.30
N GLY A 273 -8.94 -12.05 0.17
CA GLY A 273 -8.21 -12.64 1.28
C GLY A 273 -7.36 -11.67 2.12
N PRO A 274 -6.95 -12.09 3.33
CA PRO A 274 -5.84 -11.44 4.03
C PRO A 274 -4.53 -11.65 3.26
N GLY A 275 -3.54 -10.77 3.42
CA GLY A 275 -2.29 -10.83 2.67
C GLY A 275 -2.13 -9.65 1.71
N LEU A 276 -1.43 -9.89 0.60
CA LEU A 276 -1.20 -8.93 -0.46
C LEU A 276 -2.24 -9.17 -1.56
N THR A 277 -3.16 -8.23 -1.73
CA THR A 277 -4.31 -8.34 -2.63
C THR A 277 -4.45 -7.11 -3.54
N SER A 278 -5.43 -7.14 -4.44
CA SER A 278 -5.90 -5.99 -5.20
C SER A 278 -7.42 -5.98 -5.25
N SER A 279 -8.03 -4.86 -4.84
CA SER A 279 -9.47 -4.63 -4.98
C SER A 279 -9.94 -4.44 -6.43
N THR A 280 -9.02 -4.32 -7.40
CA THR A 280 -9.32 -4.24 -8.82
C THR A 280 -9.07 -5.54 -9.57
N ALA A 281 -8.41 -6.52 -8.95
CA ALA A 281 -8.25 -7.86 -9.49
C ALA A 281 -9.57 -8.62 -9.45
N ASN A 282 -9.79 -9.54 -10.39
CA ASN A 282 -11.13 -10.11 -10.64
C ASN A 282 -11.11 -11.62 -10.93
N GLY A 283 -10.03 -12.30 -10.57
CA GLY A 283 -9.91 -13.77 -10.66
C GLY A 283 -9.67 -14.31 -12.07
N ASN A 284 -10.06 -13.57 -13.11
CA ASN A 284 -10.12 -14.08 -14.47
C ASN A 284 -9.21 -13.31 -15.43
N LEU A 285 -9.20 -11.97 -15.36
CA LEU A 285 -8.40 -11.13 -16.25
C LEU A 285 -7.22 -10.48 -15.53
N PHE A 286 -7.48 -9.96 -14.33
CA PHE A 286 -6.50 -9.20 -13.57
C PHE A 286 -6.14 -9.89 -12.26
N ALA A 287 -4.85 -9.78 -11.93
CA ALA A 287 -4.19 -10.40 -10.82
C ALA A 287 -3.17 -9.44 -10.18
N VAL A 288 -2.50 -9.93 -9.14
CA VAL A 288 -1.24 -9.38 -8.66
C VAL A 288 -0.13 -10.34 -9.06
N GLY A 289 0.83 -9.85 -9.84
CA GLY A 289 2.04 -10.58 -10.24
C GLY A 289 3.26 -10.16 -9.42
N VAL A 290 4.26 -11.04 -9.37
CA VAL A 290 5.55 -10.81 -8.68
C VAL A 290 6.72 -11.35 -9.50
N ALA A 291 7.81 -10.61 -9.55
CA ALA A 291 9.07 -11.04 -10.16
C ALA A 291 10.26 -10.30 -9.53
N GLU A 292 11.45 -10.89 -9.59
CA GLU A 292 12.68 -10.12 -9.43
C GLU A 292 12.86 -9.17 -10.61
N ALA A 293 13.44 -8.00 -10.39
CA ALA A 293 13.76 -7.07 -11.46
C ALA A 293 14.74 -7.65 -12.49
N SER A 294 15.63 -8.56 -12.06
CA SER A 294 16.48 -9.34 -12.98
C SER A 294 15.68 -10.24 -13.94
N GLN A 295 14.57 -10.80 -13.46
CA GLN A 295 13.66 -11.60 -14.28
C GLN A 295 12.83 -10.72 -15.22
N ALA A 296 12.21 -9.66 -14.66
CA ALA A 296 11.33 -8.76 -15.39
C ALA A 296 12.05 -7.91 -16.47
N PHE A 297 13.32 -7.56 -16.27
CA PHE A 297 14.06 -6.66 -17.16
C PHE A 297 15.32 -7.26 -17.78
N GLY A 298 15.68 -8.51 -17.46
CA GLY A 298 16.92 -9.12 -17.93
C GLY A 298 18.19 -8.41 -17.45
N ILE A 299 18.11 -7.64 -16.36
CA ILE A 299 19.25 -6.90 -15.79
C ILE A 299 20.04 -7.77 -14.81
N SER A 300 21.34 -7.51 -14.69
CA SER A 300 22.24 -8.25 -13.79
C SER A 300 23.37 -7.38 -13.26
N GLY A 301 24.04 -7.81 -12.20
CA GLY A 301 25.17 -7.09 -11.59
C GLY A 301 24.77 -5.67 -11.17
N ALA A 302 25.47 -4.65 -11.69
CA ALA A 302 25.18 -3.24 -11.46
C ALA A 302 24.16 -2.64 -12.45
N GLY A 303 23.53 -3.47 -13.29
CA GLY A 303 22.46 -3.04 -14.19
C GLY A 303 21.25 -2.52 -13.42
N THR A 304 20.59 -1.51 -13.98
CA THR A 304 19.40 -0.90 -13.40
C THR A 304 18.30 -0.74 -14.45
N ALA A 305 17.06 -0.68 -13.99
CA ALA A 305 15.87 -0.40 -14.80
C ALA A 305 14.97 0.62 -14.08
N THR A 306 13.85 0.98 -14.71
CA THR A 306 12.83 1.84 -14.10
C THR A 306 11.53 1.08 -13.91
N PHE A 307 10.99 1.10 -12.70
CA PHE A 307 9.69 0.52 -12.37
C PHE A 307 8.83 1.57 -11.66
N GLY A 308 7.74 1.99 -12.32
CA GLY A 308 6.84 3.02 -11.80
C GLY A 308 7.52 4.35 -11.48
N GLY A 309 8.47 4.77 -12.33
CA GLY A 309 9.22 6.02 -12.17
C GLY A 309 10.37 5.97 -11.16
N GLN A 310 10.64 4.81 -10.54
CA GLN A 310 11.74 4.62 -9.60
C GLN A 310 12.81 3.70 -10.19
N THR A 311 14.07 3.98 -9.88
CA THR A 311 15.19 3.09 -10.23
C THR A 311 15.13 1.83 -9.39
N VAL A 312 15.34 0.69 -10.05
CA VAL A 312 15.46 -0.63 -9.44
C VAL A 312 16.73 -1.30 -9.95
N ASP A 313 17.35 -2.11 -9.10
CA ASP A 313 18.48 -2.96 -9.47
C ASP A 313 18.03 -4.41 -9.65
N ALA A 314 18.95 -5.29 -10.03
CA ALA A 314 18.67 -6.71 -10.31
C ALA A 314 18.08 -7.50 -9.13
N THR A 315 18.20 -6.98 -7.91
CA THR A 315 17.75 -7.59 -6.64
C THR A 315 16.54 -6.90 -6.03
N SER A 316 15.85 -6.05 -6.79
CA SER A 316 14.58 -5.48 -6.34
C SER A 316 13.43 -6.44 -6.67
N VAL A 317 12.61 -6.80 -5.68
CA VAL A 317 11.34 -7.51 -5.94
C VAL A 317 10.29 -6.51 -6.38
N LEU A 318 9.63 -6.83 -7.49
CA LEU A 318 8.58 -6.03 -8.11
C LEU A 318 7.25 -6.75 -7.91
N VAL A 319 6.26 -6.03 -7.37
CA VAL A 319 4.88 -6.52 -7.28
C VAL A 319 3.97 -5.56 -8.01
N LYS A 320 3.05 -6.07 -8.82
CA LYS A 320 2.26 -5.26 -9.74
C LYS A 320 0.84 -5.80 -9.91
N PHE A 321 -0.16 -4.92 -9.89
CA PHE A 321 -1.46 -5.22 -10.48
C PHE A 321 -1.33 -5.38 -12.00
N THR A 322 -1.63 -6.56 -12.52
CA THR A 322 -1.41 -6.87 -13.93
C THR A 322 -2.37 -7.94 -14.49
N TYR A 323 -2.21 -8.33 -15.75
CA TYR A 323 -2.94 -9.43 -16.37
C TYR A 323 -2.49 -10.78 -15.79
N TYR A 324 -3.40 -11.73 -15.67
CA TYR A 324 -3.00 -13.14 -15.63
C TYR A 324 -2.12 -13.44 -16.84
N GLY A 325 -0.95 -14.03 -16.63
CA GLY A 325 0.00 -14.28 -17.72
C GLY A 325 1.14 -13.30 -17.89
N ASP A 326 1.09 -12.08 -17.34
CA ASP A 326 2.17 -11.08 -17.52
C ASP A 326 3.38 -11.44 -16.62
N THR A 327 4.21 -12.38 -17.08
CA THR A 327 5.31 -12.99 -16.31
C THR A 327 6.45 -11.99 -16.06
N ASP A 328 6.75 -11.13 -17.03
CA ASP A 328 7.81 -10.13 -16.97
C ASP A 328 7.34 -8.76 -16.43
N LEU A 329 6.06 -8.67 -16.05
CA LEU A 329 5.43 -7.45 -15.51
C LEU A 329 5.45 -6.25 -16.47
N ASN A 330 5.51 -6.46 -17.80
CA ASN A 330 5.50 -5.40 -18.81
C ASN A 330 4.08 -4.87 -19.14
N GLY A 331 3.04 -5.60 -18.72
CA GLY A 331 1.62 -5.23 -18.87
C GLY A 331 0.99 -5.66 -20.19
N ILE A 332 1.63 -6.58 -20.91
CA ILE A 332 1.13 -7.29 -22.09
C ILE A 332 1.17 -8.79 -21.76
N VAL A 333 0.35 -9.56 -22.47
CA VAL A 333 0.47 -11.01 -22.49
C VAL A 333 0.85 -11.37 -23.92
N ASP A 334 2.04 -11.90 -24.13
CA ASP A 334 2.53 -12.27 -25.45
C ASP A 334 3.36 -13.55 -25.45
N PHE A 335 4.15 -13.77 -26.52
CA PHE A 335 4.90 -15.00 -26.70
C PHE A 335 5.95 -15.24 -25.60
N ASP A 336 6.56 -14.18 -25.06
CA ASP A 336 7.62 -14.34 -24.07
C ASP A 336 7.04 -14.94 -22.78
N ASP A 337 5.82 -14.55 -22.40
CA ASP A 337 5.08 -15.10 -21.26
C ASP A 337 4.75 -16.60 -21.41
N TYR A 338 4.32 -17.00 -22.61
CA TYR A 338 4.11 -18.43 -22.90
C TYR A 338 5.41 -19.20 -22.85
N SER A 339 6.51 -18.65 -23.36
CA SER A 339 7.80 -19.32 -23.28
C SER A 339 8.22 -19.59 -21.83
N HIS A 340 7.91 -18.68 -20.90
CA HIS A 340 8.17 -18.89 -19.48
C HIS A 340 7.24 -19.94 -18.87
N THR A 341 5.95 -19.87 -19.18
CA THR A 341 4.93 -20.82 -18.71
C THR A 341 5.23 -22.25 -19.18
N ASP A 342 5.57 -22.42 -20.47
CA ASP A 342 5.94 -23.71 -21.06
C ASP A 342 7.19 -24.30 -20.39
N GLN A 343 8.18 -23.45 -20.07
CA GLN A 343 9.38 -23.89 -19.34
C GLN A 343 9.02 -24.32 -17.91
N GLY A 344 8.15 -23.58 -17.22
CA GLY A 344 7.70 -23.93 -15.88
C GLY A 344 6.96 -25.26 -15.86
N PHE A 345 6.01 -25.44 -16.78
CA PHE A 345 5.26 -26.69 -16.95
C PHE A 345 6.21 -27.88 -17.23
N ASN A 346 7.09 -27.76 -18.23
CA ASN A 346 7.96 -28.86 -18.64
C ASN A 346 9.01 -29.25 -17.59
N ASN A 347 9.42 -28.31 -16.73
CA ASN A 347 10.44 -28.54 -15.71
C ASN A 347 9.87 -28.64 -14.28
N ASN A 348 8.55 -28.56 -14.10
CA ASN A 348 7.88 -28.50 -12.80
C ASN A 348 8.43 -27.37 -11.90
N TRP A 349 8.70 -26.20 -12.48
CA TRP A 349 9.05 -25.01 -11.70
C TRP A 349 7.80 -24.34 -11.14
N GLN A 350 7.99 -23.50 -10.12
CA GLN A 350 6.91 -22.83 -9.40
C GLN A 350 7.04 -21.32 -9.50
N GLY A 351 5.97 -20.61 -9.12
CA GLY A 351 5.93 -19.17 -9.00
C GLY A 351 5.53 -18.45 -10.29
N TRP A 352 5.05 -17.22 -10.11
CA TRP A 352 4.44 -16.38 -11.14
C TRP A 352 5.28 -16.26 -12.43
N PHE A 353 6.58 -15.98 -12.30
CA PHE A 353 7.47 -15.85 -13.46
C PHE A 353 7.55 -17.13 -14.30
N ASN A 354 7.30 -18.30 -13.71
CA ASN A 354 7.33 -19.58 -14.40
C ASN A 354 5.94 -20.07 -14.84
N GLY A 355 4.88 -19.30 -14.63
CA GLY A 355 3.54 -19.64 -15.07
C GLY A 355 2.55 -20.11 -14.00
N ASP A 356 2.91 -20.12 -12.71
CA ASP A 356 1.99 -20.47 -11.61
C ASP A 356 1.17 -19.22 -11.24
N PHE A 357 0.08 -19.02 -11.97
CA PHE A 357 -0.73 -17.80 -11.92
C PHE A 357 -1.88 -17.90 -10.92
N ASP A 358 -2.29 -19.11 -10.55
CA ASP A 358 -3.27 -19.32 -9.50
C ASP A 358 -2.65 -19.40 -8.08
N TYR A 359 -1.32 -19.42 -8.00
CA TYR A 359 -0.50 -19.51 -6.79
C TYR A 359 -0.74 -20.80 -5.99
N ASN A 360 -0.90 -21.93 -6.67
CA ASN A 360 -1.09 -23.24 -6.05
C ASN A 360 0.21 -24.05 -5.93
N GLY A 361 1.31 -23.60 -6.56
CA GLY A 361 2.63 -24.23 -6.50
C GLY A 361 2.89 -25.26 -7.61
N ILE A 362 2.01 -25.34 -8.61
CA ILE A 362 2.09 -26.22 -9.77
C ILE A 362 1.72 -25.39 -10.99
N VAL A 363 2.44 -25.57 -12.10
CA VAL A 363 2.03 -25.03 -13.39
C VAL A 363 1.27 -26.12 -14.13
N ASP A 364 -0.01 -25.94 -14.37
CA ASP A 364 -0.84 -26.91 -15.09
C ASP A 364 -1.91 -26.26 -16.00
N PHE A 365 -2.93 -27.03 -16.38
CA PHE A 365 -3.96 -26.56 -17.29
C PHE A 365 -4.81 -25.41 -16.73
N ASP A 366 -4.91 -25.29 -15.40
CA ASP A 366 -5.62 -24.20 -14.75
C ASP A 366 -4.89 -22.87 -15.02
N ASP A 367 -3.56 -22.86 -15.00
CA ASP A 367 -2.74 -21.69 -15.35
C ASP A 367 -2.84 -21.32 -16.82
N TYR A 368 -2.77 -22.31 -17.72
CA TYR A 368 -2.96 -22.08 -19.16
C TYR A 368 -4.33 -21.48 -19.45
N SER A 369 -5.37 -21.88 -18.71
CA SER A 369 -6.70 -21.30 -18.86
C SER A 369 -6.72 -19.80 -18.52
N LEU A 370 -5.95 -19.37 -17.51
CA LEU A 370 -5.87 -17.98 -17.06
C LEU A 370 -5.10 -17.09 -18.05
N ILE A 371 -3.91 -17.51 -18.51
CA ILE A 371 -3.13 -16.76 -19.50
C ILE A 371 -3.85 -16.70 -20.85
N ASP A 372 -4.44 -17.81 -21.31
CA ASP A 372 -5.19 -17.83 -22.58
C ASP A 372 -6.42 -16.93 -22.50
N PHE A 373 -7.13 -16.92 -21.37
CA PHE A 373 -8.27 -16.05 -21.17
C PHE A 373 -7.84 -14.58 -21.24
N ALA A 374 -6.77 -14.23 -20.55
CA ALA A 374 -6.22 -12.87 -20.56
C ALA A 374 -5.75 -12.46 -21.96
N TYR A 375 -5.04 -13.34 -22.67
CA TYR A 375 -4.52 -13.05 -24.01
C TYR A 375 -5.65 -12.89 -25.04
N ASN A 376 -6.65 -13.77 -25.02
CA ASN A 376 -7.80 -13.68 -25.91
C ASN A 376 -8.70 -12.48 -25.60
N THR A 377 -8.77 -12.07 -24.33
CA THR A 377 -9.41 -10.82 -23.95
C THR A 377 -8.62 -9.64 -24.51
N GLN A 378 -7.31 -9.58 -24.24
CA GLN A 378 -6.40 -8.51 -24.67
C GLN A 378 -6.41 -8.29 -26.19
N THR A 379 -6.51 -9.38 -26.97
CA THR A 379 -6.49 -9.36 -28.44
C THR A 379 -7.88 -9.32 -29.09
N VAL A 380 -8.95 -9.21 -28.28
CA VAL A 380 -10.35 -9.12 -28.76
C VAL A 380 -10.80 -10.39 -29.53
N THR A 381 -10.25 -11.55 -29.18
CA THR A 381 -10.60 -12.85 -29.78
C THR A 381 -11.45 -13.72 -28.85
N LEU A 382 -11.74 -13.26 -27.62
CA LEU A 382 -12.45 -14.03 -26.59
C LEU A 382 -13.74 -14.69 -27.09
N GLY A 383 -14.59 -13.97 -27.84
CA GLY A 383 -15.84 -14.54 -28.35
C GLY A 383 -15.63 -15.76 -29.25
N ARG A 384 -14.55 -15.76 -30.06
CA ARG A 384 -14.23 -16.90 -30.92
C ARG A 384 -13.64 -18.07 -30.13
N ALA A 385 -12.82 -17.79 -29.12
CA ALA A 385 -12.29 -18.80 -28.20
C ALA A 385 -13.43 -19.52 -27.46
N VAL A 386 -14.39 -18.76 -26.92
CA VAL A 386 -15.56 -19.31 -26.24
C VAL A 386 -16.37 -20.21 -27.17
N ALA A 387 -16.66 -19.78 -28.40
CA ALA A 387 -17.42 -20.59 -29.36
C ALA A 387 -16.72 -21.91 -29.72
N TYR A 388 -15.38 -21.92 -29.71
CA TYR A 388 -14.61 -23.15 -29.92
C TYR A 388 -14.68 -24.09 -28.71
N LEU A 389 -14.58 -23.56 -27.50
CA LEU A 389 -14.52 -24.35 -26.26
C LEU A 389 -15.89 -24.83 -25.80
N ASP A 390 -16.94 -24.03 -25.94
CA ASP A 390 -18.32 -24.41 -25.56
C ASP A 390 -18.99 -25.38 -26.55
N GLY A 391 -18.37 -25.59 -27.71
CA GLY A 391 -18.82 -26.51 -28.74
C GLY A 391 -19.80 -25.93 -29.76
N SER A 392 -20.21 -24.66 -29.62
CA SER A 392 -21.12 -24.00 -30.57
C SER A 392 -20.53 -23.86 -31.97
N ASP A 393 -19.21 -23.68 -32.07
CA ASP A 393 -18.44 -23.75 -33.32
C ASP A 393 -17.01 -24.29 -33.10
N ARG A 394 -16.90 -25.63 -33.16
CA ARG A 394 -15.61 -26.38 -33.12
C ARG A 394 -14.79 -26.29 -34.41
N SER A 395 -15.22 -25.56 -35.44
CA SER A 395 -14.48 -25.51 -36.71
C SER A 395 -13.14 -24.78 -36.55
N GLY A 396 -12.19 -25.04 -37.45
CA GLY A 396 -10.95 -24.26 -37.53
C GLY A 396 -11.14 -22.86 -38.14
N GLN A 397 -12.34 -22.53 -38.63
CA GLN A 397 -12.60 -21.25 -39.27
C GLN A 397 -12.47 -20.10 -38.26
N GLY A 398 -11.71 -19.07 -38.63
CA GLY A 398 -11.49 -17.90 -37.76
C GLY A 398 -10.48 -18.10 -36.62
N MET A 399 -9.82 -19.26 -36.50
CA MET A 399 -8.83 -19.56 -35.45
C MET A 399 -7.38 -19.15 -35.83
N ASN A 400 -7.22 -18.20 -36.74
CA ASN A 400 -5.91 -17.83 -37.31
C ASN A 400 -5.07 -16.91 -36.41
N ALA A 401 -5.70 -16.25 -35.43
CA ALA A 401 -5.00 -15.37 -34.49
C ALA A 401 -4.15 -16.19 -33.51
N ASP A 402 -3.00 -15.65 -33.11
CA ASP A 402 -2.07 -16.41 -32.27
C ASP A 402 -2.67 -16.79 -30.92
N ALA A 403 -3.45 -15.91 -30.30
CA ALA A 403 -4.21 -16.22 -29.07
C ALA A 403 -5.21 -17.38 -29.24
N LEU A 404 -5.80 -17.52 -30.44
CA LEU A 404 -6.73 -18.61 -30.74
C LEU A 404 -6.02 -19.93 -31.04
N LYS A 405 -4.81 -19.87 -31.62
CA LYS A 405 -3.98 -21.07 -31.80
C LYS A 405 -3.58 -21.67 -30.46
N ARG A 406 -3.20 -20.85 -29.47
CA ARG A 406 -2.93 -21.31 -28.09
C ARG A 406 -4.11 -22.05 -27.49
N VAL A 407 -5.31 -21.51 -27.65
CA VAL A 407 -6.56 -22.19 -27.21
C VAL A 407 -6.73 -23.56 -27.87
N GLN A 408 -6.42 -23.69 -29.16
CA GLN A 408 -6.51 -24.99 -29.85
C GLN A 408 -5.43 -25.96 -29.35
N GLU A 409 -4.20 -25.49 -29.17
CA GLU A 409 -3.07 -26.29 -28.67
C GLU A 409 -3.36 -26.83 -27.27
N HIS A 410 -3.77 -25.96 -26.34
CA HIS A 410 -4.07 -26.36 -24.96
C HIS A 410 -5.34 -27.20 -24.86
N TYR A 411 -6.37 -26.96 -25.68
CA TYR A 411 -7.51 -27.88 -25.73
C TYR A 411 -7.11 -29.27 -26.26
N GLN A 412 -6.22 -29.35 -27.25
CA GLN A 412 -5.70 -30.65 -27.73
C GLN A 412 -4.87 -31.37 -26.67
N GLN A 413 -4.11 -30.61 -25.87
CA GLN A 413 -3.23 -31.14 -24.83
C GLN A 413 -4.00 -31.60 -23.58
N PHE A 414 -4.96 -30.79 -23.11
CA PHE A 414 -5.61 -30.96 -21.81
C PHE A 414 -7.11 -31.33 -21.90
N GLY A 415 -7.73 -31.17 -23.08
CA GLY A 415 -9.12 -31.54 -23.32
C GLY A 415 -10.13 -30.71 -22.53
N GLU A 416 -11.19 -31.38 -22.07
CA GLU A 416 -12.35 -30.75 -21.42
C GLU A 416 -12.02 -30.10 -20.07
N SER A 417 -10.98 -30.54 -19.36
CA SER A 417 -10.58 -29.91 -18.10
C SER A 417 -10.17 -28.46 -18.32
N TYR A 418 -9.34 -28.21 -19.33
CA TYR A 418 -8.95 -26.87 -19.76
C TYR A 418 -10.15 -26.06 -20.26
N ALA A 419 -11.02 -26.65 -21.09
CA ALA A 419 -12.20 -25.95 -21.59
C ALA A 419 -13.11 -25.49 -20.43
N ASN A 420 -13.35 -26.36 -19.45
CA ASN A 420 -14.16 -26.03 -18.28
C ASN A 420 -13.53 -24.91 -17.43
N ALA A 421 -12.22 -24.96 -17.18
CA ALA A 421 -11.51 -23.92 -16.44
C ALA A 421 -11.59 -22.55 -17.15
N PHE A 422 -11.34 -22.52 -18.47
CA PHE A 422 -11.44 -21.32 -19.27
C PHE A 422 -12.87 -20.75 -19.28
N LEU A 423 -13.87 -21.60 -19.53
CA LEU A 423 -15.27 -21.17 -19.62
C LEU A 423 -15.82 -20.70 -18.27
N ALA A 424 -15.34 -21.27 -17.15
CA ALA A 424 -15.69 -20.79 -15.80
C ALA A 424 -15.20 -19.34 -15.55
N ALA A 425 -14.15 -18.91 -16.25
CA ALA A 425 -13.63 -17.56 -16.19
C ALA A 425 -14.39 -16.56 -17.10
N VAL A 426 -15.29 -17.03 -17.97
CA VAL A 426 -16.05 -16.17 -18.90
C VAL A 426 -17.18 -15.45 -18.17
N PRO A 427 -17.16 -14.10 -18.13
CA PRO A 427 -18.23 -13.35 -17.50
C PRO A 427 -19.54 -13.42 -18.31
N GLU A 428 -20.67 -13.39 -17.63
CA GLU A 428 -22.01 -13.47 -18.24
C GLU A 428 -22.19 -12.45 -19.40
N PRO A 429 -23.01 -12.74 -20.43
CA PRO A 429 -23.01 -12.02 -21.71
C PRO A 429 -23.14 -10.49 -21.63
N THR A 430 -23.83 -9.95 -20.63
CA THR A 430 -23.99 -8.49 -20.43
C THR A 430 -22.71 -7.78 -19.99
N SER A 431 -21.73 -8.52 -19.47
CA SER A 431 -20.46 -8.00 -18.96
C SER A 431 -19.31 -8.06 -19.97
N LEU A 432 -19.40 -8.90 -20.99
CA LEU A 432 -18.42 -8.98 -22.10
C LEU A 432 -18.26 -7.63 -22.84
N SER A 433 -19.36 -6.89 -23.02
CA SER A 433 -19.34 -5.53 -23.59
C SER A 433 -18.61 -4.49 -22.70
N VAL A 434 -18.54 -4.73 -21.38
CA VAL A 434 -17.85 -3.85 -20.43
C VAL A 434 -16.35 -4.14 -20.39
N LEU A 435 -15.95 -5.39 -20.59
CA LEU A 435 -14.53 -5.79 -20.67
C LEU A 435 -13.77 -5.07 -21.79
N GLY A 436 -14.40 -4.86 -22.95
CA GLY A 436 -13.78 -4.10 -24.06
C GLY A 436 -13.41 -2.65 -23.70
N LEU A 437 -14.14 -2.01 -22.77
CA LEU A 437 -13.86 -0.64 -22.30
C LEU A 437 -12.72 -0.58 -21.27
N ALA A 438 -12.54 -1.63 -20.46
CA ALA A 438 -11.46 -1.70 -19.46
C ALA A 438 -10.06 -1.76 -20.11
N MET A 439 -9.94 -2.36 -21.30
CA MET A 439 -8.67 -2.50 -22.03
C MET A 439 -8.05 -1.17 -22.49
N VAL A 440 -8.87 -0.16 -22.76
CA VAL A 440 -8.42 1.20 -23.10
C VAL A 440 -7.82 1.93 -21.88
N GLY A 441 -8.25 1.55 -20.66
CA GLY A 441 -7.79 2.14 -19.41
C GLY A 441 -6.34 1.80 -19.07
N MET A 442 -5.93 0.54 -19.22
CA MET A 442 -4.56 0.12 -18.93
C MET A 442 -3.56 0.60 -19.98
N SER A 443 -3.92 0.60 -21.26
CA SER A 443 -3.05 1.08 -22.34
C SER A 443 -2.75 2.58 -22.25
N ARG A 444 -3.67 3.41 -21.71
CA ARG A 444 -3.39 4.83 -21.36
C ARG A 444 -2.51 5.00 -20.12
N ARG A 445 -2.52 4.04 -19.19
CA ARG A 445 -1.71 4.05 -17.96
C ARG A 445 -0.29 3.49 -18.17
N ARG A 446 -0.01 2.90 -19.33
CA ARG A 446 1.32 2.47 -19.79
C ARG A 446 2.34 3.61 -19.95
N ARG A 447 1.87 4.88 -20.05
CA ARG A 447 2.68 6.07 -20.32
C ARG A 447 2.85 7.03 -19.13
N ARG A 448 2.41 6.66 -17.92
CA ARG A 448 2.50 7.52 -16.73
C ARG A 448 3.30 6.88 -15.62
#